data_AF-A0A849ZE76-F1
#
_entry.id   AF-A0A849ZE76-F1
#
_cell.length_a   1.000
_cell.length_b   1.000
_cell.length_c   1.000
_cell.angle_alpha   90.00
_cell.angle_beta   90.00
_cell.angle_gamma   90.00
#
_symmetry.space_group_name_H-M   'P 1'
#
loop_
_entity.id
_entity.type
_entity.pdbx_description
1 polymer ?
#
loop_
_entity_poly.entity_id
_entity_poly.type
_entity_poly.pdbx_seq_one_letter_code
_entity_poly.pdbx_strand_id
1 'polypeptide(L)'
;MTLAFGCGARTGLGVDDGDGDGGDGASSQGGSGSGAAGGGGMEPAPPCIDGTVENCGTDVGECVIGKRICEKGIFGPCSDIGPTSEFCNDLDDDCDGAIDEDFGIGQACDGGDTDLCADDVMTCNGCTLGTNEVEVCNGVDDNCNGEIDSDCEIGDCQPTLLVTGSVPSNPNCIDFPVEAGSTGTIQYPCGGGMVTATLGSISFSGSVSAGFLSLDGVMVVMGPDGCSWQTEHHIEGFIPGGALTYSYSEHVVISDGSCWQPCTEVGDVVIEWVR
;
A
#
# COMPACT_ATOMS: atom_id res chain seq x y z
N MET A 1 -23.08 21.09 20.63
CA MET A 1 -21.68 21.50 20.42
C MET A 1 -21.19 20.78 19.18
N THR A 2 -21.23 21.48 18.05
CA THR A 2 -20.84 20.98 16.73
C THR A 2 -19.41 21.46 16.47
N LEU A 3 -18.49 20.57 16.10
CA LEU A 3 -17.16 20.95 15.61
C LEU A 3 -17.05 20.52 14.15
N ALA A 4 -16.78 21.52 13.32
CA ALA A 4 -16.77 21.48 11.87
C ALA A 4 -15.36 21.23 11.32
N PHE A 5 -15.34 20.66 10.11
CA PHE A 5 -14.23 20.58 9.17
C PHE A 5 -13.59 21.94 8.87
N GLY A 6 -12.28 21.93 8.58
CA GLY A 6 -11.57 23.08 8.04
C GLY A 6 -10.34 22.67 7.23
N CYS A 7 -10.52 22.56 5.91
CA CYS A 7 -9.45 22.44 4.92
C CYS A 7 -8.88 23.85 4.61
N GLY A 8 -7.56 24.01 4.62
CA GLY A 8 -6.86 25.28 4.45
C GLY A 8 -6.24 25.45 3.07
N ALA A 9 -6.87 26.30 2.24
CA ALA A 9 -6.30 26.80 1.00
C ALA A 9 -5.15 27.81 1.26
N ARG A 10 -4.15 27.84 0.38
CA ARG A 10 -3.11 28.87 0.34
C ARG A 10 -3.12 29.53 -1.05
N THR A 11 -3.42 30.83 -1.04
CA THR A 11 -3.43 31.75 -2.18
C THR A 11 -2.02 32.20 -2.56
N GLY A 12 -1.79 32.41 -3.86
CA GLY A 12 -0.48 32.75 -4.44
C GLY A 12 -0.05 34.22 -4.38
N LEU A 13 1.09 34.49 -5.02
CA LEU A 13 1.60 35.81 -5.43
C LEU A 13 2.45 35.63 -6.70
N GLY A 14 2.27 36.53 -7.69
CA GLY A 14 3.13 36.70 -8.89
C GLY A 14 4.50 37.32 -8.56
N VAL A 15 5.38 37.72 -9.47
CA VAL A 15 5.33 38.15 -10.88
C VAL A 15 6.77 38.01 -11.45
N ASP A 16 6.94 38.22 -12.76
CA ASP A 16 8.10 38.81 -13.47
C ASP A 16 8.86 37.93 -14.48
N ASP A 17 8.57 38.24 -15.76
CA ASP A 17 9.45 38.72 -16.84
C ASP A 17 10.75 37.98 -17.22
N GLY A 18 10.89 37.71 -18.53
CA GLY A 18 12.20 37.70 -19.19
C GLY A 18 12.38 36.76 -20.39
N ASP A 19 12.04 37.25 -21.58
CA ASP A 19 12.80 37.19 -22.85
C ASP A 19 13.47 35.91 -23.40
N GLY A 20 13.29 35.66 -24.71
CA GLY A 20 14.34 34.99 -25.50
C GLY A 20 13.95 34.24 -26.79
N ASP A 21 13.63 34.99 -27.85
CA ASP A 21 14.05 34.84 -29.27
C ASP A 21 14.06 33.51 -30.07
N GLY A 22 13.61 33.65 -31.34
CA GLY A 22 14.17 32.98 -32.53
C GLY A 22 13.19 32.03 -33.24
N GLY A 23 12.42 32.49 -34.23
CA GLY A 23 12.81 32.60 -35.66
C GLY A 23 12.10 31.48 -36.45
N ASP A 24 11.75 31.51 -37.73
CA ASP A 24 11.75 32.48 -38.83
C ASP A 24 10.88 31.85 -39.96
N GLY A 25 10.21 32.70 -40.76
CA GLY A 25 9.86 32.41 -42.16
C GLY A 25 8.51 31.72 -42.43
N ALA A 26 7.71 32.12 -43.43
CA ALA A 26 7.88 33.14 -44.45
C ALA A 26 6.52 33.56 -45.04
N SER A 27 6.49 34.84 -45.41
CA SER A 27 5.45 35.58 -46.12
C SER A 27 5.04 35.01 -47.48
N SER A 28 3.81 35.31 -47.88
CA SER A 28 3.61 36.05 -49.13
C SER A 28 2.36 36.94 -49.07
N GLN A 29 2.58 38.21 -49.40
CA GLN A 29 1.59 39.27 -49.53
C GLN A 29 1.13 39.41 -50.98
N GLY A 30 -0.02 40.05 -51.15
CA GLY A 30 -0.42 40.77 -52.36
C GLY A 30 -1.75 40.26 -52.90
N GLY A 31 -2.78 41.06 -53.13
CA GLY A 31 -2.94 42.51 -53.11
C GLY A 31 -4.39 42.82 -53.51
N SER A 32 -4.83 44.01 -53.16
CA SER A 32 -6.20 44.51 -53.29
C SER A 32 -6.74 44.54 -54.73
N GLY A 33 -8.05 44.32 -54.87
CA GLY A 33 -8.79 44.60 -56.09
C GLY A 33 -10.30 44.70 -55.80
N SER A 34 -10.78 45.93 -55.63
CA SER A 34 -12.19 46.27 -55.46
C SER A 34 -13.01 45.93 -56.71
N GLY A 35 -14.18 45.33 -56.52
CA GLY A 35 -15.19 45.15 -57.56
C GLY A 35 -16.57 44.99 -56.93
N ALA A 36 -17.37 46.05 -56.97
CA ALA A 36 -18.72 46.11 -56.43
C ALA A 36 -19.75 45.41 -57.35
N ALA A 37 -20.90 45.10 -56.73
CA ALA A 37 -22.25 44.96 -57.29
C ALA A 37 -22.80 43.54 -57.43
N GLY A 38 -23.90 43.28 -56.72
CA GLY A 38 -24.79 42.15 -56.95
C GLY A 38 -25.53 41.71 -55.69
N GLY A 39 -26.46 42.53 -55.19
CA GLY A 39 -27.38 42.12 -54.14
C GLY A 39 -28.27 40.97 -54.61
N GLY A 40 -28.30 39.90 -53.82
CA GLY A 40 -29.21 38.77 -53.95
C GLY A 40 -29.02 37.90 -52.71
N GLY A 41 -29.89 38.09 -51.72
CA GLY A 41 -29.89 37.24 -50.51
C GLY A 41 -30.22 35.82 -50.91
N MET A 42 -29.20 34.98 -51.04
CA MET A 42 -29.38 33.53 -51.06
C MET A 42 -29.49 33.12 -49.60
N GLU A 43 -30.73 32.92 -49.13
CA GLU A 43 -30.99 32.17 -47.91
C GLU A 43 -30.13 30.89 -47.96
N PRO A 44 -29.39 30.54 -46.90
CA PRO A 44 -28.59 29.32 -46.89
C PRO A 44 -29.49 28.14 -47.22
N ALA A 45 -29.07 27.30 -48.16
CA ALA A 45 -29.84 26.12 -48.55
C ALA A 45 -30.15 25.28 -47.29
N PRO A 46 -31.37 24.72 -47.17
CA PRO A 46 -31.73 23.91 -46.01
C PRO A 46 -30.79 22.71 -45.89
N PRO A 47 -30.43 22.30 -44.66
CA PRO A 47 -29.46 21.23 -44.43
C PRO A 47 -29.88 19.86 -44.99
N CYS A 48 -31.15 19.67 -45.33
CA CYS A 48 -31.65 18.47 -46.00
C CYS A 48 -32.84 18.76 -46.92
N ILE A 49 -33.16 17.80 -47.79
CA ILE A 49 -34.33 17.86 -48.70
C ILE A 49 -35.50 17.11 -48.04
N ASP A 50 -36.68 17.72 -48.02
CA ASP A 50 -37.90 17.13 -47.44
C ASP A 50 -38.18 15.71 -47.98
N GLY A 51 -38.49 14.79 -47.05
CA GLY A 51 -38.73 13.38 -47.35
C GLY A 51 -37.46 12.52 -47.47
N THR A 52 -36.27 13.12 -47.38
CA THR A 52 -35.02 12.35 -47.27
C THR A 52 -35.01 11.56 -45.97
N VAL A 53 -34.72 10.26 -46.07
CA VAL A 53 -34.52 9.36 -44.92
C VAL A 53 -33.03 9.05 -44.81
N GLU A 54 -32.49 9.23 -43.63
CA GLU A 54 -31.08 8.97 -43.33
C GLU A 54 -30.98 8.06 -42.11
N ASN A 55 -29.94 7.23 -42.07
CA ASN A 55 -29.57 6.50 -40.86
C ASN A 55 -28.97 7.47 -39.84
N CYS A 56 -29.18 7.18 -38.57
CA CYS A 56 -28.63 7.94 -37.44
C CYS A 56 -28.44 7.02 -36.24
N GLY A 57 -27.66 7.46 -35.25
CA GLY A 57 -27.21 6.61 -34.15
C GLY A 57 -25.99 5.76 -34.52
N THR A 58 -25.69 4.77 -33.70
CA THR A 58 -24.57 3.83 -33.84
C THR A 58 -25.06 2.38 -33.69
N ASP A 59 -24.29 1.41 -34.17
CA ASP A 59 -24.47 -0.03 -33.95
C ASP A 59 -23.33 -0.66 -33.13
N VAL A 60 -22.66 0.18 -32.33
CA VAL A 60 -21.67 -0.20 -31.33
C VAL A 60 -22.39 -0.59 -30.04
N GLY A 61 -21.95 -1.66 -29.39
CA GLY A 61 -22.54 -2.14 -28.14
C GLY A 61 -24.02 -2.49 -28.26
N GLU A 62 -24.81 -2.03 -27.28
CA GLU A 62 -26.25 -2.21 -27.19
C GLU A 62 -27.05 -1.17 -27.99
N CYS A 63 -26.37 -0.21 -28.65
CA CYS A 63 -27.03 0.76 -29.51
C CYS A 63 -27.54 0.13 -30.81
N VAL A 64 -28.63 0.71 -31.32
CA VAL A 64 -29.25 0.28 -32.58
C VAL A 64 -29.47 1.47 -33.48
N ILE A 65 -28.93 1.38 -34.71
CA ILE A 65 -29.13 2.38 -35.75
C ILE A 65 -30.61 2.63 -36.00
N GLY A 66 -30.99 3.90 -35.87
CA GLY A 66 -32.30 4.42 -36.19
C GLY A 66 -32.35 5.08 -37.56
N LYS A 67 -33.52 5.65 -37.85
CA LYS A 67 -33.73 6.51 -39.02
C LYS A 67 -34.29 7.85 -38.58
N ARG A 68 -33.89 8.90 -39.30
CA ARG A 68 -34.46 10.25 -39.19
C ARG A 68 -34.98 10.70 -40.53
N ILE A 69 -36.06 11.47 -40.51
CA ILE A 69 -36.74 11.98 -41.70
C ILE A 69 -36.56 13.50 -41.74
N CYS A 70 -36.21 14.03 -42.91
CA CYS A 70 -36.15 15.47 -43.13
C CYS A 70 -37.56 16.03 -43.36
N GLU A 71 -37.95 17.00 -42.53
CA GLU A 71 -39.20 17.74 -42.67
C GLU A 71 -38.93 19.25 -42.56
N LYS A 72 -39.42 20.02 -43.53
CA LYS A 72 -39.25 21.48 -43.61
C LYS A 72 -37.77 21.89 -43.58
N GLY A 73 -36.93 21.10 -44.25
CA GLY A 73 -35.51 21.33 -44.38
C GLY A 73 -34.69 21.01 -43.13
N ILE A 74 -35.25 20.36 -42.11
CA ILE A 74 -34.53 19.96 -40.88
C ILE A 74 -34.82 18.48 -40.58
N PHE A 75 -33.79 17.73 -40.19
CA PHE A 75 -33.99 16.35 -39.73
C PHE A 75 -34.73 16.32 -38.39
N GLY A 76 -35.75 15.47 -38.30
CA GLY A 76 -36.43 15.16 -37.05
C GLY A 76 -35.59 14.32 -36.07
N PRO A 77 -36.18 13.90 -34.94
CA PRO A 77 -35.51 13.02 -33.99
C PRO A 77 -35.11 11.71 -34.68
N CYS A 78 -33.98 11.15 -34.24
CA CYS A 78 -33.61 9.80 -34.61
C CYS A 78 -34.52 8.80 -33.89
N SER A 79 -34.91 7.73 -34.59
CA SER A 79 -35.62 6.60 -33.99
C SER A 79 -34.63 5.47 -33.70
N ASP A 80 -33.53 5.78 -33.02
CA ASP A 80 -32.48 4.84 -32.58
C ASP A 80 -32.73 4.33 -31.15
N ILE A 81 -31.94 3.32 -30.76
CA ILE A 81 -31.65 3.05 -29.36
C ILE A 81 -30.27 3.66 -29.13
N GLY A 82 -30.24 4.77 -28.40
CA GLY A 82 -29.04 5.55 -28.13
C GLY A 82 -28.34 5.13 -26.84
N PRO A 83 -27.16 5.70 -26.56
CA PRO A 83 -26.31 5.31 -25.45
C PRO A 83 -26.94 5.63 -24.09
N THR A 84 -26.67 4.77 -23.11
CA THR A 84 -27.05 4.89 -21.70
C THR A 84 -25.82 4.73 -20.81
N SER A 85 -25.90 5.03 -19.51
CA SER A 85 -24.76 4.77 -18.61
C SER A 85 -24.54 3.27 -18.46
N GLU A 86 -23.27 2.84 -18.43
CA GLU A 86 -22.87 1.47 -18.13
C GLU A 86 -23.55 0.90 -16.87
N PHE A 87 -23.96 -0.37 -16.92
CA PHE A 87 -24.62 -1.06 -15.81
C PHE A 87 -23.78 -2.14 -15.13
N CYS A 88 -22.53 -2.35 -15.54
CA CYS A 88 -21.71 -3.47 -15.07
C CYS A 88 -22.39 -4.82 -15.38
N ASN A 89 -22.74 -5.03 -16.63
CA ASN A 89 -23.55 -6.15 -17.09
C ASN A 89 -22.89 -7.00 -18.20
N ASP A 90 -21.57 -6.82 -18.40
CA ASP A 90 -20.76 -7.39 -19.47
C ASP A 90 -21.19 -6.95 -20.89
N LEU A 91 -21.88 -5.80 -21.01
CA LEU A 91 -22.29 -5.17 -22.26
C LEU A 91 -21.73 -3.74 -22.36
N ASP A 92 -21.84 -3.16 -23.54
CA ASP A 92 -21.45 -1.78 -23.86
C ASP A 92 -22.75 -0.97 -24.00
N ASP A 93 -23.25 -0.44 -22.89
CA ASP A 93 -24.53 0.26 -22.78
C ASP A 93 -24.44 1.72 -23.25
N ASP A 94 -23.25 2.31 -23.20
CA ASP A 94 -22.94 3.69 -23.57
C ASP A 94 -22.41 3.85 -25.01
N CYS A 95 -22.20 2.72 -25.67
CA CYS A 95 -21.88 2.58 -27.09
C CYS A 95 -20.60 3.30 -27.50
N ASP A 96 -19.64 3.43 -26.59
CA ASP A 96 -18.32 4.01 -26.85
C ASP A 96 -17.31 2.97 -27.38
N GLY A 97 -17.65 1.68 -27.30
CA GLY A 97 -16.86 0.56 -27.78
C GLY A 97 -16.01 -0.14 -26.71
N ALA A 98 -16.07 0.31 -25.46
CA ALA A 98 -15.60 -0.41 -24.28
C ALA A 98 -16.78 -1.09 -23.56
N ILE A 99 -16.47 -2.04 -22.68
CA ILE A 99 -17.47 -2.77 -21.88
C ILE A 99 -17.19 -2.42 -20.44
N ASP A 100 -18.19 -1.87 -19.73
CA ASP A 100 -18.18 -1.59 -18.30
C ASP A 100 -16.95 -0.78 -17.80
N GLU A 101 -16.41 0.12 -18.62
CA GLU A 101 -15.18 0.88 -18.37
C GLU A 101 -15.28 1.89 -17.23
N ASP A 102 -16.49 2.34 -16.90
CA ASP A 102 -16.77 3.26 -15.79
C ASP A 102 -16.64 2.60 -14.39
N PHE A 103 -16.46 1.28 -14.32
CA PHE A 103 -16.42 0.53 -13.06
C PHE A 103 -15.00 0.18 -12.57
N GLY A 104 -13.96 0.54 -13.34
CA GLY A 104 -12.58 0.24 -12.98
C GLY A 104 -12.28 -1.26 -12.98
N ILE A 105 -12.95 -2.04 -13.83
CA ILE A 105 -12.74 -3.49 -13.93
C ILE A 105 -11.27 -3.80 -14.20
N GLY A 106 -10.73 -4.78 -13.48
CA GLY A 106 -9.32 -5.19 -13.56
C GLY A 106 -8.34 -4.25 -12.84
N GLN A 107 -8.81 -3.17 -12.21
CA GLN A 107 -7.99 -2.40 -11.28
C GLN A 107 -7.93 -3.10 -9.92
N ALA A 108 -6.82 -2.91 -9.20
CA ALA A 108 -6.66 -3.34 -7.82
C ALA A 108 -7.74 -2.72 -6.91
N CYS A 109 -8.26 -3.47 -5.95
CA CYS A 109 -9.29 -3.01 -5.01
C CYS A 109 -9.07 -3.37 -3.54
N ASP A 110 -8.09 -4.21 -3.23
CA ASP A 110 -7.38 -4.20 -1.97
C ASP A 110 -6.40 -3.01 -1.94
N GLY A 111 -5.72 -2.79 -0.81
CA GLY A 111 -5.00 -1.54 -0.55
C GLY A 111 -3.74 -1.37 -1.41
N GLY A 112 -2.91 -0.38 -1.06
CA GLY A 112 -1.55 -0.38 -1.58
C GLY A 112 -0.75 -1.45 -0.86
N ASP A 113 -0.51 -2.59 -1.50
CA ASP A 113 0.04 -3.76 -0.82
C ASP A 113 1.56 -3.72 -0.70
N THR A 114 2.04 -4.12 0.48
CA THR A 114 3.46 -4.28 0.81
C THR A 114 3.87 -5.75 1.00
N ASP A 115 2.91 -6.68 0.87
CA ASP A 115 3.10 -8.13 0.90
C ASP A 115 3.13 -8.71 -0.53
N LEU A 116 3.36 -10.02 -0.64
CA LEU A 116 3.51 -10.73 -1.93
C LEU A 116 2.16 -11.19 -2.52
N CYS A 117 1.04 -10.69 -1.99
CA CYS A 117 -0.30 -11.01 -2.49
C CYS A 117 -0.49 -10.48 -3.92
N ALA A 118 -1.28 -11.20 -4.71
CA ALA A 118 -1.76 -10.68 -5.98
C ALA A 118 -2.99 -9.82 -5.69
N ASP A 119 -2.91 -8.53 -6.04
CA ASP A 119 -4.01 -7.58 -5.86
C ASP A 119 -5.34 -8.19 -6.34
N ASP A 120 -6.35 -8.14 -5.48
CA ASP A 120 -7.72 -8.43 -5.85
C ASP A 120 -8.13 -7.50 -7.01
N VAL A 121 -8.83 -8.04 -8.01
CA VAL A 121 -9.30 -7.23 -9.15
C VAL A 121 -10.77 -6.88 -9.02
N MET A 122 -11.11 -5.63 -9.36
CA MET A 122 -12.49 -5.21 -9.50
C MET A 122 -13.19 -5.99 -10.62
N THR A 123 -14.36 -6.53 -10.32
CA THR A 123 -15.31 -7.10 -11.28
C THR A 123 -16.70 -6.51 -11.04
N CYS A 124 -17.66 -6.79 -11.92
CA CYS A 124 -19.05 -6.42 -11.70
C CYS A 124 -19.71 -7.06 -10.48
N ASN A 125 -19.13 -8.14 -9.96
CA ASN A 125 -19.56 -8.76 -8.71
C ASN A 125 -18.83 -8.21 -7.48
N GLY A 126 -18.03 -7.16 -7.64
CA GLY A 126 -17.15 -6.59 -6.61
C GLY A 126 -15.70 -7.05 -6.74
N CYS A 127 -14.93 -6.77 -5.70
CA CYS A 127 -13.54 -7.15 -5.59
C CYS A 127 -13.42 -8.68 -5.48
N THR A 128 -12.67 -9.32 -6.39
CA THR A 128 -12.46 -10.77 -6.31
C THR A 128 -11.37 -11.07 -5.30
N LEU A 129 -11.69 -11.83 -4.26
CA LEU A 129 -10.67 -12.40 -3.38
C LEU A 129 -9.71 -13.25 -4.22
N GLY A 130 -8.42 -12.93 -4.16
CA GLY A 130 -7.34 -13.80 -4.56
C GLY A 130 -7.48 -15.19 -3.94
N THR A 131 -6.80 -16.17 -4.49
CA THR A 131 -6.77 -17.48 -3.83
C THR A 131 -5.99 -17.35 -2.53
N ASN A 132 -6.67 -17.40 -1.38
CA ASN A 132 -6.00 -17.53 -0.08
C ASN A 132 -5.10 -18.77 -0.15
N GLU A 133 -3.79 -18.56 -0.14
CA GLU A 133 -2.86 -19.65 0.09
C GLU A 133 -2.90 -20.04 1.58
N VAL A 134 -2.15 -21.09 1.93
CA VAL A 134 -2.06 -21.51 3.33
C VAL A 134 -1.06 -20.61 4.01
N GLU A 135 -1.38 -20.12 5.21
CA GLU A 135 -0.47 -19.25 5.96
C GLU A 135 0.76 -20.04 6.47
N VAL A 136 1.95 -19.59 6.07
CA VAL A 136 3.24 -20.15 6.49
C VAL A 136 4.06 -19.07 7.19
N CYS A 137 4.74 -19.44 8.26
CA CYS A 137 5.58 -18.51 9.02
C CYS A 137 6.82 -18.01 8.24
N ASN A 138 6.68 -16.96 7.44
CA ASN A 138 7.69 -16.45 6.51
C ASN A 138 7.85 -14.92 6.52
N GLY A 139 7.07 -14.18 7.33
CA GLY A 139 7.11 -12.72 7.38
C GLY A 139 6.22 -12.01 6.37
N VAL A 140 5.33 -12.75 5.70
CA VAL A 140 4.39 -12.29 4.68
C VAL A 140 3.02 -12.86 5.05
N ASP A 141 1.97 -12.12 4.72
CA ASP A 141 0.60 -12.61 4.76
C ASP A 141 0.37 -13.47 3.50
N ASP A 142 0.49 -14.80 3.62
CA ASP A 142 0.35 -15.72 2.48
C ASP A 142 -1.13 -15.96 2.14
N ASN A 143 -2.01 -15.88 3.14
CA ASN A 143 -3.45 -16.12 2.97
C ASN A 143 -4.28 -14.84 2.75
N CYS A 144 -3.63 -13.68 2.70
CA CYS A 144 -4.14 -12.34 2.43
C CYS A 144 -5.33 -11.96 3.32
N ASN A 145 -5.28 -12.29 4.62
CA ASN A 145 -6.37 -12.00 5.56
C ASN A 145 -6.12 -10.76 6.46
N GLY A 146 -4.98 -10.11 6.29
CA GLY A 146 -4.53 -8.93 7.05
C GLY A 146 -3.74 -9.26 8.32
N GLU A 147 -3.49 -10.55 8.61
CA GLU A 147 -2.71 -11.02 9.75
C GLU A 147 -1.44 -11.73 9.27
N ILE A 148 -0.29 -11.04 9.28
CA ILE A 148 1.00 -11.68 8.99
C ILE A 148 1.35 -12.67 10.11
N ASP A 149 1.64 -13.93 9.78
CA ASP A 149 2.18 -15.01 10.64
C ASP A 149 1.46 -15.26 11.99
N SER A 150 0.32 -14.61 12.25
CA SER A 150 -0.34 -14.60 13.56
C SER A 150 -1.37 -15.72 13.70
N ASP A 151 -1.87 -16.20 12.58
CA ASP A 151 -2.82 -17.30 12.44
C ASP A 151 -2.27 -18.44 11.57
N CYS A 152 -0.94 -18.55 11.47
CA CYS A 152 -0.26 -19.56 10.67
C CYS A 152 -0.90 -20.96 10.81
N GLU A 153 -1.06 -21.62 9.66
CA GLU A 153 -1.86 -22.83 9.54
C GLU A 153 -1.01 -24.10 9.46
N ILE A 154 0.23 -23.99 8.94
CA ILE A 154 1.15 -25.11 8.79
C ILE A 154 2.58 -24.73 9.20
N GLY A 155 3.14 -25.53 10.11
CA GLY A 155 4.56 -25.49 10.48
C GLY A 155 4.81 -25.03 11.91
N ASP A 156 6.07 -25.08 12.32
CA ASP A 156 6.56 -24.29 13.46
C ASP A 156 7.30 -23.09 12.88
N CYS A 157 7.13 -21.93 13.49
CA CYS A 157 7.81 -20.70 13.09
C CYS A 157 9.23 -20.72 13.63
N GLN A 158 10.22 -20.50 12.75
CA GLN A 158 11.64 -20.51 13.12
C GLN A 158 12.43 -19.30 12.59
N PRO A 159 12.00 -18.05 12.84
CA PRO A 159 12.82 -16.92 12.43
C PRO A 159 14.10 -16.77 13.29
N THR A 160 15.00 -15.90 12.83
CA THR A 160 16.23 -15.53 13.51
C THR A 160 16.03 -14.20 14.24
N LEU A 161 16.51 -14.10 15.47
CA LEU A 161 16.62 -12.83 16.19
C LEU A 161 17.95 -12.18 15.85
N LEU A 162 17.97 -10.89 15.54
CA LEU A 162 19.18 -10.10 15.32
C LEU A 162 19.14 -8.84 16.17
N VAL A 163 20.14 -8.65 17.03
CA VAL A 163 20.27 -7.41 17.82
C VAL A 163 20.90 -6.34 16.95
N THR A 164 20.21 -5.21 16.75
CA THR A 164 20.68 -4.12 15.89
C THR A 164 21.33 -2.98 16.68
N GLY A 165 20.97 -2.83 17.95
CA GLY A 165 21.55 -1.82 18.83
C GLY A 165 21.32 -2.17 20.29
N SER A 166 22.25 -1.75 21.14
CA SER A 166 22.13 -1.88 22.59
C SER A 166 22.84 -0.71 23.29
N VAL A 167 22.25 -0.23 24.38
CA VAL A 167 22.70 0.96 25.12
C VAL A 167 22.77 0.64 26.61
N PRO A 168 23.97 0.47 27.19
CA PRO A 168 24.13 0.25 28.62
C PRO A 168 23.95 1.54 29.43
N SER A 169 23.56 1.39 30.69
CA SER A 169 23.44 2.49 31.66
C SER A 169 24.79 3.09 32.04
N ASN A 170 25.89 2.35 31.86
CA ASN A 170 27.25 2.82 32.11
C ASN A 170 28.23 2.24 31.08
N PRO A 171 29.16 3.03 30.53
CA PRO A 171 30.20 2.50 29.61
C PRO A 171 31.17 1.50 30.26
N ASN A 172 31.17 1.36 31.59
CA ASN A 172 32.00 0.39 32.32
C ASN A 172 31.24 -0.89 32.70
N CYS A 173 30.07 -1.16 32.12
CA CYS A 173 29.45 -2.49 32.21
C CYS A 173 30.34 -3.50 31.49
N ILE A 174 30.59 -4.67 32.10
CA ILE A 174 31.66 -5.60 31.66
C ILE A 174 31.09 -6.93 31.14
N ASP A 175 29.78 -7.14 31.30
CA ASP A 175 29.07 -8.28 30.73
C ASP A 175 28.05 -7.77 29.70
N PHE A 176 28.38 -7.93 28.42
CA PHE A 176 27.46 -7.69 27.31
C PHE A 176 27.11 -9.06 26.70
N PRO A 177 26.21 -9.82 27.32
CA PRO A 177 25.81 -11.12 26.76
C PRO A 177 25.10 -10.98 25.41
N VAL A 178 24.65 -9.76 25.08
CA VAL A 178 23.94 -9.41 23.84
C VAL A 178 24.46 -8.08 23.31
N GLU A 179 25.36 -8.14 22.32
CA GLU A 179 25.86 -6.95 21.59
C GLU A 179 25.17 -6.80 20.23
N ALA A 180 25.27 -5.61 19.63
CA ALA A 180 24.85 -5.42 18.23
C ALA A 180 25.53 -6.44 17.30
N GLY A 181 24.74 -7.13 16.48
CA GLY A 181 25.16 -8.25 15.65
C GLY A 181 25.01 -9.63 16.31
N SER A 182 24.61 -9.71 17.58
CA SER A 182 24.26 -10.99 18.21
C SER A 182 23.02 -11.57 17.54
N THR A 183 23.11 -12.85 17.18
CA THR A 183 22.02 -13.58 16.54
C THR A 183 21.49 -14.67 17.45
N GLY A 184 20.23 -15.03 17.23
CA GLY A 184 19.51 -16.00 18.01
C GLY A 184 18.50 -16.79 17.20
N THR A 185 18.11 -17.97 17.66
CA THR A 185 17.02 -18.73 17.05
C THR A 185 15.81 -18.67 17.95
N ILE A 186 14.63 -18.48 17.37
CA ILE A 186 13.36 -18.63 18.06
C ILE A 186 12.59 -19.78 17.42
N GLN A 187 11.90 -20.60 18.22
CA GLN A 187 10.98 -21.61 17.72
C GLN A 187 9.66 -21.54 18.48
N TYR A 188 8.55 -21.46 17.76
CA TYR A 188 7.20 -21.50 18.33
C TYR A 188 6.18 -22.15 17.39
N PRO A 189 5.08 -22.71 17.93
CA PRO A 189 4.01 -23.28 17.10
C PRO A 189 3.29 -22.22 16.28
N CYS A 190 2.83 -22.56 15.07
CA CYS A 190 2.20 -21.61 14.15
C CYS A 190 0.97 -20.85 14.70
N GLY A 191 0.18 -21.42 15.61
CA GLY A 191 -0.93 -20.70 16.27
C GLY A 191 -0.52 -19.87 17.51
N GLY A 192 0.77 -19.63 17.70
CA GLY A 192 1.32 -19.16 18.96
C GLY A 192 1.34 -20.25 20.04
N GLY A 193 1.78 -19.85 21.24
CA GLY A 193 1.96 -20.76 22.37
C GLY A 193 3.35 -20.61 23.00
N MET A 194 3.82 -21.68 23.63
CA MET A 194 5.11 -21.67 24.31
C MET A 194 6.26 -21.49 23.32
N VAL A 195 7.19 -20.60 23.65
CA VAL A 195 8.37 -20.31 22.84
C VAL A 195 9.62 -20.66 23.62
N THR A 196 10.57 -21.24 22.93
CA THR A 196 11.96 -21.30 23.39
C THR A 196 12.83 -20.57 22.38
N ALA A 197 13.76 -19.76 22.88
CA ALA A 197 14.70 -19.05 22.03
C ALA A 197 16.10 -19.08 22.62
N THR A 198 17.09 -18.79 21.78
CA THR A 198 18.46 -18.54 22.20
C THR A 198 18.88 -17.20 21.60
N LEU A 199 19.70 -16.43 22.31
CA LEU A 199 20.37 -15.24 21.79
C LEU A 199 21.75 -15.16 22.42
N GLY A 200 22.80 -15.33 21.60
CA GLY A 200 24.14 -15.55 22.11
C GLY A 200 24.23 -16.82 22.99
N SER A 201 24.63 -16.65 24.25
CA SER A 201 24.71 -17.73 25.25
C SER A 201 23.47 -17.86 26.13
N ILE A 202 22.51 -16.94 26.01
CA ILE A 202 21.33 -16.90 26.86
C ILE A 202 20.23 -17.78 26.27
N SER A 203 19.63 -18.61 27.10
CA SER A 203 18.41 -19.35 26.78
C SER A 203 17.20 -18.60 27.31
N PHE A 204 16.18 -18.45 26.46
CA PHE A 204 14.94 -17.78 26.77
C PHE A 204 13.77 -18.75 26.72
N SER A 205 12.76 -18.45 27.51
CA SER A 205 11.46 -19.10 27.44
C SER A 205 10.36 -18.06 27.57
N GLY A 206 9.22 -18.31 26.93
CA GLY A 206 8.08 -17.41 27.04
C GLY A 206 6.95 -17.86 26.13
N SER A 207 6.27 -16.91 25.50
CA SER A 207 5.10 -17.19 24.69
C SER A 207 4.89 -16.21 23.54
N VAL A 208 4.23 -16.70 22.50
CA VAL A 208 3.62 -15.90 21.45
C VAL A 208 2.12 -15.99 21.59
N SER A 209 1.44 -14.85 21.58
CA SER A 209 -0.02 -14.77 21.62
C SER A 209 -0.50 -13.66 20.69
N ALA A 210 -1.27 -14.02 19.67
CA ALA A 210 -1.77 -13.10 18.65
C ALA A 210 -0.64 -12.20 18.10
N GLY A 211 0.43 -12.82 17.58
CA GLY A 211 1.61 -12.14 17.03
C GLY A 211 2.52 -11.44 18.05
N PHE A 212 2.14 -11.30 19.32
CA PHE A 212 2.98 -10.67 20.34
C PHE A 212 3.91 -11.69 21.02
N LEU A 213 5.21 -11.47 20.90
CA LEU A 213 6.27 -12.24 21.55
C LEU A 213 6.60 -11.64 22.91
N SER A 214 6.77 -12.50 23.92
CA SER A 214 7.38 -12.15 25.20
C SER A 214 8.28 -13.29 25.65
N LEU A 215 9.54 -12.99 25.95
CA LEU A 215 10.59 -13.94 26.30
C LEU A 215 11.36 -13.45 27.51
N ASP A 216 11.59 -14.35 28.46
CA ASP A 216 12.41 -14.11 29.64
C ASP A 216 13.60 -15.09 29.66
N GLY A 217 14.77 -14.56 30.02
CA GLY A 217 16.00 -15.31 30.19
C GLY A 217 16.68 -14.92 31.49
N VAL A 218 17.26 -15.90 32.20
CA VAL A 218 18.03 -15.65 33.43
C VAL A 218 19.34 -16.41 33.35
N MET A 219 20.44 -15.74 33.69
CA MET A 219 21.75 -16.37 33.83
C MET A 219 22.41 -15.93 35.14
N VAL A 220 23.31 -16.76 35.67
CA VAL A 220 24.16 -16.37 36.80
C VAL A 220 25.61 -16.50 36.37
N VAL A 221 26.35 -15.40 36.46
CA VAL A 221 27.75 -15.31 36.08
C VAL A 221 28.61 -14.91 37.27
N MET A 222 29.88 -15.29 37.24
CA MET A 222 30.86 -14.86 38.22
C MET A 222 31.63 -13.67 37.66
N GLY A 223 31.44 -12.50 38.26
CA GLY A 223 32.09 -11.26 37.87
C GLY A 223 33.59 -11.30 38.18
N PRO A 224 34.39 -10.51 37.45
CA PRO A 224 35.82 -10.35 37.72
C PRO A 224 36.10 -9.64 39.06
N ASP A 225 35.09 -9.01 39.67
CA ASP A 225 35.10 -8.47 41.02
C ASP A 225 34.96 -9.55 42.11
N GLY A 226 34.79 -10.82 41.73
CA GLY A 226 34.59 -11.95 42.64
C GLY A 226 33.16 -12.12 43.11
N CYS A 227 32.22 -11.28 42.65
CA CYS A 227 30.81 -11.39 42.99
C CYS A 227 30.06 -12.29 42.01
N SER A 228 28.96 -12.89 42.48
CA SER A 228 28.03 -13.59 41.59
C SER A 228 26.89 -12.66 41.23
N TRP A 229 26.66 -12.53 39.92
CA TRP A 229 25.69 -11.63 39.31
C TRP A 229 24.62 -12.47 38.64
N GLN A 230 23.36 -12.21 39.00
CA GLN A 230 22.22 -12.74 38.27
C GLN A 230 21.79 -11.69 37.25
N THR A 231 21.72 -12.11 36.00
CA THR A 231 21.27 -11.29 34.88
C THR A 231 19.86 -11.70 34.52
N GLU A 232 18.99 -10.71 34.32
CA GLU A 232 17.62 -10.88 33.85
C GLU A 232 17.50 -10.22 32.48
N HIS A 233 16.96 -10.97 31.53
CA HIS A 233 16.83 -10.58 30.14
C HIS A 233 15.36 -10.67 29.74
N HIS A 234 14.89 -9.67 29.02
CA HIS A 234 13.52 -9.64 28.51
C HIS A 234 13.53 -9.19 27.05
N ILE A 235 12.82 -9.91 26.19
CA ILE A 235 12.57 -9.55 24.79
C ILE A 235 11.07 -9.54 24.57
N GLU A 236 10.54 -8.45 24.02
CA GLU A 236 9.12 -8.36 23.69
C GLU A 236 8.87 -7.57 22.41
N GLY A 237 7.71 -7.80 21.78
CA GLY A 237 7.26 -7.00 20.65
C GLY A 237 6.35 -7.77 19.71
N PHE A 238 5.92 -7.09 18.65
CA PHE A 238 5.00 -7.65 17.66
C PHE A 238 5.80 -8.27 16.51
N ILE A 239 5.67 -9.59 16.32
CA ILE A 239 6.43 -10.37 15.34
C ILE A 239 6.23 -9.84 13.91
N PRO A 240 4.99 -9.56 13.45
CA PRO A 240 4.75 -8.99 12.12
C PRO A 240 5.43 -7.65 11.87
N GLY A 241 5.59 -6.85 12.93
CA GLY A 241 6.28 -5.56 12.84
C GLY A 241 7.78 -5.72 12.66
N GLY A 242 8.32 -6.93 12.84
CA GLY A 242 9.74 -7.27 12.71
C GLY A 242 10.66 -6.57 13.70
N ALA A 243 10.12 -5.73 14.59
CA ALA A 243 10.86 -4.90 15.54
C ALA A 243 10.41 -5.24 16.97
N LEU A 244 11.39 -5.65 17.76
CA LEU A 244 11.28 -6.07 19.15
C LEU A 244 12.19 -5.19 20.01
N THR A 245 11.87 -5.11 21.29
CA THR A 245 12.72 -4.47 22.29
C THR A 245 13.44 -5.53 23.10
N TYR A 246 14.65 -5.20 23.53
CA TYR A 246 15.43 -5.98 24.48
C TYR A 246 15.69 -5.13 25.72
N SER A 247 15.57 -5.74 26.90
CA SER A 247 16.00 -5.13 28.14
C SER A 247 16.75 -6.12 29.02
N TYR A 248 17.66 -5.56 29.79
CA TYR A 248 18.58 -6.30 30.63
C TYR A 248 18.78 -5.58 31.97
N SER A 249 18.87 -6.37 33.03
CA SER A 249 19.24 -5.88 34.35
C SER A 249 20.05 -6.89 35.14
N GLU A 250 20.92 -6.38 36.01
CA GLU A 250 21.74 -7.20 36.89
C GLU A 250 21.40 -6.98 38.36
N HIS A 251 21.57 -8.04 39.15
CA HIS A 251 21.62 -7.92 40.59
C HIS A 251 22.64 -8.88 41.22
N VAL A 252 23.27 -8.41 42.29
CA VAL A 252 24.22 -9.22 43.05
C VAL A 252 23.47 -10.27 43.86
N VAL A 253 23.81 -11.54 43.66
CA VAL A 253 23.26 -12.67 44.44
C VAL A 253 24.23 -13.17 45.51
N ILE A 254 25.55 -13.07 45.27
CA ILE A 254 26.59 -13.41 46.27
C ILE A 254 27.66 -12.32 46.27
N SER A 255 28.00 -11.82 47.45
CA SER A 255 28.98 -10.74 47.67
C SER A 255 29.94 -11.05 48.80
N ASP A 256 31.20 -10.64 48.66
CA ASP A 256 32.20 -10.58 49.75
C ASP A 256 32.36 -9.17 50.36
N GLY A 257 31.56 -8.21 49.90
CA GLY A 257 31.53 -6.82 50.39
C GLY A 257 32.03 -5.76 49.41
N SER A 258 32.52 -6.13 48.21
CA SER A 258 33.19 -5.20 47.28
C SER A 258 32.68 -5.23 45.83
N CYS A 259 31.42 -5.62 45.59
CA CYS A 259 30.90 -5.74 44.23
C CYS A 259 30.82 -4.40 43.51
N TRP A 260 30.90 -4.46 42.18
CA TRP A 260 30.62 -3.31 41.32
C TRP A 260 29.16 -2.85 41.42
N GLN A 261 28.83 -1.76 40.72
CA GLN A 261 27.46 -1.28 40.62
C GLN A 261 26.71 -2.10 39.55
N PRO A 262 25.43 -2.44 39.78
CA PRO A 262 24.63 -3.18 38.80
C PRO A 262 24.44 -2.37 37.51
N CYS A 263 24.45 -3.07 36.38
CA CYS A 263 24.15 -2.50 35.08
C CYS A 263 22.73 -2.80 34.62
N THR A 264 22.26 -1.96 33.70
CA THR A 264 21.04 -2.18 32.92
C THR A 264 21.33 -1.81 31.48
N GLU A 265 20.60 -2.40 30.55
CA GLU A 265 20.76 -2.14 29.11
C GLU A 265 19.40 -2.23 28.44
N VAL A 266 19.22 -1.41 27.41
CA VAL A 266 18.08 -1.50 26.50
C VAL A 266 18.59 -1.59 25.08
N GLY A 267 17.90 -2.33 24.23
CA GLY A 267 18.30 -2.52 22.85
C GLY A 267 17.14 -2.81 21.93
N ASP A 268 17.45 -2.82 20.64
CA ASP A 268 16.54 -3.12 19.55
C ASP A 268 16.91 -4.49 18.96
N VAL A 269 15.91 -5.34 18.79
CA VAL A 269 16.04 -6.66 18.18
C VAL A 269 15.11 -6.71 16.99
N VAL A 270 15.58 -7.25 15.87
CA VAL A 270 14.76 -7.46 14.68
C VAL A 270 14.59 -8.95 14.41
N ILE A 271 13.48 -9.28 13.77
CA ILE A 271 13.20 -10.63 13.29
C ILE A 271 13.65 -10.73 11.84
N GLU A 272 14.48 -11.73 11.57
CA GLU A 272 14.90 -12.11 10.22
C GLU A 272 14.29 -13.45 9.85
N TRP A 273 13.42 -13.44 8.84
CA TRP A 273 12.79 -14.65 8.32
C TRP A 273 13.74 -15.43 7.42
N VAL A 274 13.71 -16.76 7.54
CA VAL A 274 14.48 -17.64 6.65
C VAL A 274 13.76 -17.65 5.30
N ARG A 275 14.42 -17.12 4.27
CA ARG A 275 13.93 -17.17 2.88
C ARG A 275 14.04 -18.58 2.28
#